data_AF-A0A659UGR8-F1
#
_entry.id   AF-A0A659UGR8-F1
#
_cell.length_a   1.000
_cell.length_b   1.000
_cell.length_c   1.000
_cell.angle_alpha   90.00
_cell.angle_beta   90.00
_cell.angle_gamma   90.00
#
_symmetry.space_group_name_H-M   'P 1'
#
loop_
_entity.id
_entity.type
_entity.pdbx_description
1 polymer ?
#
loop_
_entity_poly.entity_id
_entity_poly.type
_entity_poly.pdbx_seq_one_letter_code
_entity_poly.pdbx_strand_id
1 'polypeptide(L)'
;MNDFGLMTVFSLGPGGWGAAMSAATVMTIAVAVTGFVAGAIIGAFGAWAKISGGHIVRAVADGYTTILRGIPDLLVIYLFYFG
;
A
#
# COMPACT_ATOMS: atom_id res chain seq x y z
N MET A 1 0.34 25.47 -32.98
CA MET A 1 1.22 26.16 -32.04
C MET A 1 0.90 25.57 -30.67
N ASN A 2 1.85 24.82 -30.11
CA ASN A 2 1.67 24.05 -28.88
C ASN A 2 1.69 24.99 -27.68
N ASP A 3 0.55 25.56 -27.32
CA ASP A 3 0.37 26.18 -26.01
C ASP A 3 -0.05 25.10 -25.00
N PHE A 4 0.79 24.06 -24.83
CA PHE A 4 0.75 23.22 -23.63
C PHE A 4 1.30 24.04 -22.46
N GLY A 5 0.58 25.10 -22.10
CA GLY A 5 0.86 25.84 -20.88
C GLY A 5 0.68 24.88 -19.71
N LEU A 6 1.65 24.84 -18.80
CA LEU A 6 1.58 24.05 -17.56
C LEU A 6 0.20 24.19 -16.87
N MET A 7 -0.35 25.41 -16.90
CA MET A 7 -1.64 25.75 -16.33
C MET A 7 -2.84 25.08 -17.01
N THR A 8 -2.77 24.76 -18.31
CA THR A 8 -3.85 24.06 -19.03
C THR A 8 -3.85 22.56 -18.69
N VAL A 9 -2.68 21.95 -18.55
CA VAL A 9 -2.53 20.56 -18.12
C VAL A 9 -3.04 20.35 -16.69
N PHE A 10 -2.72 21.26 -15.77
CA PHE A 10 -3.22 21.19 -14.39
C PHE A 10 -4.64 21.75 -14.21
N SER A 11 -5.27 22.27 -15.26
CA SER A 11 -6.61 22.84 -15.15
C SER A 11 -7.67 21.78 -14.80
N LEU A 12 -8.73 22.21 -14.10
CA LEU A 12 -9.92 21.39 -13.84
C LEU A 12 -10.96 21.47 -14.97
N GLY A 13 -10.68 22.23 -16.03
CA GLY A 13 -11.59 22.44 -17.14
C GLY A 13 -11.54 21.31 -18.19
N PRO A 14 -12.41 21.36 -19.21
CA PRO A 14 -12.41 20.40 -20.30
C PRO A 14 -11.05 20.35 -21.00
N GLY A 15 -10.40 19.18 -21.01
CA GLY A 15 -9.06 18.96 -21.59
C GLY A 15 -7.88 19.05 -20.61
N GLY A 16 -8.11 19.43 -19.34
CA GLY A 16 -7.11 19.39 -18.28
C GLY A 16 -7.13 18.07 -17.48
N TRP A 17 -6.00 17.72 -16.87
CA TRP A 17 -5.82 16.50 -16.07
C TRP A 17 -6.10 16.71 -14.57
N GLY A 18 -6.35 17.95 -14.12
CA GLY A 18 -6.46 18.27 -12.70
C GLY A 18 -7.49 17.43 -11.94
N ALA A 19 -8.63 17.13 -12.56
CA ALA A 19 -9.68 16.30 -11.96
C ALA A 19 -9.26 14.83 -11.85
N ALA A 20 -8.53 14.30 -12.84
CA ALA A 20 -8.00 12.94 -12.80
C ALA A 20 -6.88 12.82 -11.76
N MET A 21 -6.01 13.83 -11.66
CA MET A 21 -4.93 13.88 -10.67
C MET A 21 -5.47 13.97 -9.23
N SER A 22 -6.52 14.76 -8.99
CA SER A 22 -7.15 14.84 -7.67
C SER A 22 -7.80 13.51 -7.28
N ALA A 23 -8.51 12.85 -8.22
CA ALA A 23 -9.06 11.52 -8.00
C ALA A 23 -7.96 10.48 -7.70
N ALA A 24 -6.86 10.49 -8.45
CA ALA A 24 -5.71 9.60 -8.21
C ALA A 24 -5.05 9.87 -6.85
N THR A 25 -4.98 11.14 -6.43
CA THR A 25 -4.47 11.52 -5.11
C THR A 25 -5.35 10.95 -3.99
N VAL A 26 -6.67 11.10 -4.11
CA VAL A 26 -7.62 10.53 -3.15
C VAL A 26 -7.50 9.01 -3.10
N MET A 27 -7.37 8.35 -4.25
CA MET A 27 -7.16 6.90 -4.32
C MET A 27 -5.87 6.45 -3.62
N THR A 28 -4.78 7.18 -3.83
CA THR A 28 -3.49 6.91 -3.17
C THR A 28 -3.61 7.00 -1.64
N ILE A 29 -4.26 8.06 -1.15
CA ILE A 29 -4.50 8.25 0.28
C ILE A 29 -5.39 7.13 0.82
N ALA A 30 -6.47 6.78 0.12
CA ALA A 30 -7.38 5.73 0.53
C ALA A 30 -6.64 4.40 0.68
N VAL A 31 -5.89 3.97 -0.35
CA VAL A 31 -5.12 2.72 -0.32
C VAL A 31 -4.06 2.74 0.79
N ALA A 32 -3.35 3.85 0.97
CA ALA A 32 -2.34 3.98 2.03
C ALA A 32 -2.97 3.84 3.43
N VAL A 33 -4.08 4.52 3.69
CA VAL A 33 -4.77 4.46 4.98
C VAL A 33 -5.33 3.06 5.24
N THR A 34 -6.02 2.46 4.26
CA THR A 34 -6.59 1.11 4.43
C THR A 34 -5.50 0.06 4.61
N GLY A 35 -4.42 0.14 3.83
CA GLY A 35 -3.26 -0.75 3.95
C GLY A 35 -2.55 -0.60 5.30
N PHE A 36 -2.37 0.64 5.78
CA PHE A 36 -1.77 0.89 7.09
C PHE A 36 -2.63 0.35 8.23
N VAL A 37 -3.95 0.58 8.21
CA VAL A 37 -4.86 0.05 9.23
C VAL A 37 -4.85 -1.48 9.24
N ALA A 38 -4.97 -2.12 8.08
CA ALA A 38 -4.91 -3.57 7.96
C ALA A 38 -3.56 -4.12 8.46
N GLY A 39 -2.45 -3.52 8.02
CA GLY A 39 -1.11 -3.88 8.46
C GLY A 39 -0.89 -3.69 9.96
N ALA A 40 -1.44 -2.63 10.55
CA ALA A 40 -1.36 -2.37 11.98
C ALA A 40 -2.13 -3.43 12.80
N ILE A 41 -3.33 -3.81 12.37
CA ILE A 41 -4.11 -4.87 13.02
C ILE A 41 -3.35 -6.20 12.99
N ILE A 42 -2.89 -6.62 11.80
CA ILE A 42 -2.15 -7.87 11.65
C ILE A 42 -0.84 -7.83 12.42
N GLY A 43 -0.12 -6.70 12.36
CA GLY A 43 1.13 -6.46 13.09
C GLY A 43 0.94 -6.52 14.61
N ALA A 44 -0.15 -5.97 15.14
CA ALA A 44 -0.48 -6.03 16.56
C ALA A 44 -0.73 -7.47 17.03
N PHE A 45 -1.49 -8.25 16.28
CA PHE A 45 -1.69 -9.67 16.58
C PHE A 45 -0.38 -10.46 16.47
N GLY A 46 0.46 -10.19 15.47
CA GLY A 46 1.78 -10.80 15.32
C GLY A 46 2.71 -10.46 16.50
N ALA A 47 2.72 -9.20 16.95
CA ALA A 47 3.51 -8.79 18.11
C ALA A 47 2.99 -9.45 19.40
N TRP A 48 1.67 -9.49 19.59
CA TRP A 48 1.06 -10.17 20.74
C TRP A 48 1.39 -11.67 20.77
N ALA A 49 1.33 -12.34 19.62
CA ALA A 49 1.72 -13.74 19.44
C ALA A 49 3.19 -13.98 19.82
N LYS A 50 4.10 -13.04 19.55
CA LYS A 50 5.52 -13.15 19.92
C LYS A 50 5.79 -12.89 21.40
N ILE A 51 5.01 -12.02 22.05
CA ILE A 51 5.19 -11.64 23.46
C ILE A 51 4.54 -12.67 24.39
N SER A 52 3.30 -13.05 24.10
CA SER A 52 2.48 -13.88 25.01
C SER A 52 2.33 -15.33 24.54
N GLY A 53 2.75 -15.66 23.33
CA GLY A 53 2.60 -17.00 22.77
C GLY A 53 3.66 -17.99 23.26
N GLY A 54 3.31 -19.28 23.20
CA GLY A 54 4.28 -20.37 23.38
C GLY A 54 5.26 -20.50 22.21
N HIS A 55 6.22 -21.42 22.31
CA HIS A 55 7.28 -21.62 21.31
C HIS A 55 6.75 -21.75 19.87
N ILE A 56 5.66 -22.51 19.67
CA ILE A 56 5.10 -22.76 18.33
C ILE A 56 4.49 -21.47 17.75
N VAL A 57 3.66 -20.76 18.52
CA VAL A 57 2.98 -19.55 18.08
C VAL A 57 3.98 -18.45 17.74
N ARG A 58 5.03 -18.33 18.55
CA ARG A 58 6.14 -17.41 18.30
C ARG A 58 6.91 -17.77 17.02
N ALA A 59 7.23 -19.05 16.82
CA ALA A 59 7.92 -19.51 15.62
C ALA A 59 7.12 -19.22 14.33
N VAL A 60 5.80 -19.42 14.36
CA VAL A 60 4.91 -19.08 13.22
C VAL A 60 4.91 -17.57 12.96
N ALA A 61 4.77 -16.76 14.02
CA ALA A 61 4.79 -15.30 13.89
C ALA A 61 6.15 -14.79 13.36
N ASP A 62 7.25 -15.39 13.79
CA ASP A 62 8.60 -15.09 13.29
C ASP A 62 8.74 -15.49 11.81
N GLY A 63 8.25 -16.67 11.42
CA GLY A 63 8.22 -17.12 10.04
C GLY A 63 7.44 -16.17 9.13
N TYR A 64 6.22 -15.81 9.51
CA TYR A 64 5.38 -14.83 8.80
C TYR A 64 6.12 -13.49 8.60
N THR A 65 6.69 -12.93 9.67
CA THR A 65 7.42 -11.65 9.56
C THR A 65 8.70 -11.76 8.73
N THR A 66 9.35 -12.92 8.74
CA THR A 66 10.57 -13.16 7.96
C THR A 66 10.25 -13.23 6.48
N ILE A 67 9.21 -13.98 6.08
CA ILE A 67 8.80 -14.11 4.69
C ILE A 67 8.35 -12.77 4.12
N LEU A 68 7.42 -12.08 4.81
CA LEU A 68 6.88 -10.83 4.29
C LEU A 68 7.90 -9.69 4.23
N ARG A 69 8.90 -9.67 5.13
CA ARG A 69 9.97 -8.65 5.11
C ARG A 69 11.18 -9.06 4.27
N GLY A 70 11.30 -10.35 3.96
CA GLY A 70 12.40 -10.91 3.17
C GLY A 70 12.12 -10.88 1.67
N ILE A 71 10.86 -10.84 1.26
CA ILE A 71 10.46 -10.76 -0.14
C ILE A 71 10.28 -9.28 -0.53
N PRO A 72 10.84 -8.82 -1.66
CA PRO A 72 10.57 -7.48 -2.19
C PRO A 72 9.08 -7.22 -2.41
N ASP A 73 8.59 -6.04 -2.02
CA ASP A 73 7.16 -5.68 -2.13
C ASP A 73 6.63 -5.80 -3.58
N LEU A 74 7.46 -5.48 -4.58
CA LEU A 74 7.08 -5.64 -5.99
C LEU A 74 6.76 -7.11 -6.35
N LEU A 75 7.50 -8.07 -5.78
CA LEU A 75 7.22 -9.50 -6.02
C LEU A 75 5.93 -9.93 -5.35
N VAL A 76 5.62 -9.38 -4.17
CA VAL A 76 4.34 -9.62 -3.48
C VAL A 76 3.19 -9.09 -4.33
N ILE A 77 3.31 -7.86 -4.84
CA ILE A 77 2.32 -7.28 -5.74
C ILE A 77 2.17 -8.15 -6.99
N TYR A 78 3.27 -8.64 -7.57
CA TYR A 78 3.22 -9.52 -8.73
C TYR A 78 2.57 -10.87 -8.44
N LEU A 79 2.84 -11.50 -7.29
CA LEU A 79 2.16 -12.72 -6.88
C LEU A 79 0.64 -12.52 -6.78
N PHE A 80 0.17 -11.40 -6.22
CA PHE A 80 -1.27 -11.14 -6.13
C PHE A 80 -1.88 -10.70 -7.47
N TYR A 81 -1.12 -10.01 -8.31
CA TYR A 81 -1.61 -9.51 -9.59
C TYR A 81 -1.61 -10.59 -10.69
N PHE A 82 -0.56 -11.41 -10.76
CA PHE A 82 -0.36 -12.43 -11.79
C PHE A 82 -0.65 -13.86 -11.31
N GLY A 83 -0.44 -14.15 -10.02
CA GLY A 83 -0.46 -15.51 -9.49
C GLY A 83 0.82 -16.28 -9.84
#